data_AF-A0A0Q8A7W7-F1
#
_entry.id   AF-A0A0Q8A7W7-F1
#
_cell.length_a   1.000
_cell.length_b   1.000
_cell.length_c   1.000
_cell.angle_alpha   90.00
_cell.angle_beta   90.00
_cell.angle_gamma   90.00
#
_symmetry.space_group_name_H-M   'P 1'
#
loop_
_entity.id
_entity.type
_entity.pdbx_description
1 polymer ?
#
loop_
_entity_poly.entity_id
_entity_poly.type
_entity_poly.pdbx_seq_one_letter_code
_entity_poly.pdbx_strand_id
1 'polypeptide(L)'
;MLPEAVENYFQEISRVLKPGGRCLITWFLLTDERVGNMERAAFMIDKGGKDRVYRVASLEHPENVVGYYEQYVRSAYLIAGLKIIEPIRLGFWGGTQGISGQDIIVAEK
;
A
#
# COMPACT_ATOMS: atom_id res chain seq x y z
N MET A 1 -6.51 6.95 -2.35
CA MET A 1 -7.46 6.33 -1.40
C MET A 1 -6.93 6.49 0.00
N LEU A 2 -7.78 6.97 0.91
CA LEU A 2 -7.54 6.99 2.36
C LEU A 2 -7.93 5.63 3.00
N PRO A 3 -7.52 5.36 4.26
CA PRO A 3 -7.66 4.03 4.87
C PRO A 3 -9.06 3.40 4.76
N GLU A 4 -10.12 4.13 5.10
CA GLU A 4 -11.50 3.63 5.02
C GLU A 4 -11.90 3.24 3.59
N ALA A 5 -11.50 4.03 2.59
CA ALA A 5 -11.74 3.71 1.19
C ALA A 5 -10.96 2.46 0.75
N VAL A 6 -9.73 2.28 1.23
CA VAL A 6 -8.94 1.07 0.99
C VAL A 6 -9.64 -0.16 1.57
N GLU A 7 -10.05 -0.10 2.84
CA GLU A 7 -10.72 -1.21 3.53
C GLU A 7 -12.00 -1.63 2.80
N ASN A 8 -12.84 -0.65 2.42
CA ASN A 8 -14.04 -0.89 1.63
C ASN A 8 -13.71 -1.50 0.26
N TYR A 9 -12.70 -0.97 -0.45
CA TYR A 9 -12.31 -1.48 -1.77
C TYR A 9 -11.81 -2.93 -1.71
N PHE A 10 -11.13 -3.31 -0.62
CA PHE A 10 -10.69 -4.68 -0.38
C PHE A 10 -11.86 -5.65 -0.19
N GLN A 11 -12.90 -5.24 0.54
CA GLN A 11 -14.12 -6.04 0.67
C GLN A 11 -14.79 -6.24 -0.69
N GLU A 12 -14.82 -5.21 -1.54
CA GLU A 12 -15.35 -5.33 -2.89
C GLU A 12 -14.50 -6.26 -3.77
N ILE A 13 -13.17 -6.18 -3.72
CA ILE A 13 -12.27 -7.10 -4.42
C ILE A 13 -12.55 -8.54 -3.99
N SER A 14 -12.60 -8.78 -2.67
CA SER A 14 -12.88 -10.11 -2.14
C SER A 14 -14.25 -10.60 -2.61
N ARG A 15 -15.30 -9.76 -2.57
CA ARG A 15 -16.65 -10.12 -3.02
C ARG A 15 -16.70 -10.54 -4.50
N VAL A 16 -15.99 -9.84 -5.39
CA VAL A 16 -16.04 -10.10 -6.84
C VAL A 16 -15.11 -11.21 -7.32
N LEU A 17 -14.03 -11.51 -6.58
CA LEU A 17 -13.14 -12.60 -6.92
C LEU A 17 -13.78 -13.97 -6.61
N LYS A 18 -13.69 -14.89 -7.57
CA LYS A 18 -13.94 -16.31 -7.35
C LYS A 18 -12.81 -16.92 -6.48
N PRO A 19 -13.04 -18.05 -5.78
CA PRO A 19 -11.97 -18.80 -5.13
C PRO A 19 -10.83 -19.13 -6.11
N GLY A 20 -9.59 -18.91 -5.68
CA GLY A 20 -8.38 -19.01 -6.51
C GLY A 20 -8.19 -17.86 -7.51
N GLY A 21 -9.10 -16.88 -7.52
CA GLY A 21 -8.99 -15.66 -8.31
C GLY A 21 -7.90 -14.75 -7.76
N ARG A 22 -7.23 -14.00 -8.65
CA ARG A 22 -6.11 -13.13 -8.27
C ARG A 22 -6.38 -11.67 -8.61
N CYS A 23 -5.82 -10.78 -7.79
CA CYS A 23 -5.74 -9.36 -8.07
C CYS A 23 -4.28 -8.88 -8.03
N LEU A 24 -4.01 -7.80 -8.76
CA LEU A 24 -2.77 -7.05 -8.70
C LEU A 24 -3.10 -5.63 -8.24
N ILE A 25 -2.44 -5.16 -7.19
CA ILE A 25 -2.63 -3.80 -6.66
C ILE A 25 -1.25 -3.15 -6.52
N THR A 26 -1.15 -1.90 -6.94
CA THR A 26 0.08 -1.11 -6.79
C THR A 26 0.03 -0.24 -5.54
N TRP A 27 1.19 -0.04 -4.91
CA TRP A 27 1.32 0.64 -3.63
C TRP A 27 2.55 1.54 -3.58
N PHE A 28 2.51 2.53 -2.70
CA PHE A 28 3.70 3.14 -2.12
C PHE A 28 3.90 2.56 -0.72
N LEU A 29 4.64 1.46 -0.60
CA LEU A 29 4.89 0.76 0.67
C LEU A 29 5.99 1.42 1.49
N LEU A 30 5.59 1.98 2.62
CA LEU A 30 6.48 2.57 3.60
C LEU A 30 7.06 1.46 4.50
N THR A 31 8.38 1.45 4.60
CA THR A 31 9.14 0.74 5.63
C THR A 31 10.04 1.75 6.33
N ASP A 32 10.47 1.48 7.57
CA ASP A 32 11.34 2.41 8.29
C ASP A 32 12.64 2.71 7.50
N GLU A 33 13.19 1.70 6.81
CA GLU A 33 14.34 1.84 5.92
C GLU A 33 14.06 2.79 4.75
N ARG A 34 12.94 2.61 4.04
CA ARG A 34 12.60 3.41 2.86
C ARG A 34 12.22 4.84 3.25
N VAL A 35 11.55 5.02 4.38
CA VAL A 35 11.21 6.35 4.92
C VAL A 35 12.48 7.14 5.28
N GLY A 36 13.50 6.49 5.84
CA GLY A 36 14.78 7.13 6.18
C GLY A 36 15.58 7.62 4.97
N ASN A 37 15.48 6.92 3.83
CA ASN A 37 16.18 7.27 2.59
C ASN A 37 15.43 8.31 1.72
N MET A 38 14.25 8.74 2.13
CA MET A 38 13.44 9.73 1.41
C MET A 38 13.92 11.17 1.67
N GLU A 39 15.04 11.58 1.10
CA GLU A 39 15.39 13.02 1.01
C GLU A 39 14.42 13.79 0.07
N ARG A 40 13.51 13.10 -0.64
CA ARG A 40 12.49 13.70 -1.51
C ARG A 40 11.06 13.47 -1.00
N ALA A 41 10.62 14.36 -0.10
CA ALA A 41 9.34 15.08 -0.03
C ALA A 41 7.98 14.46 -0.49
N ALA A 42 7.84 13.17 -0.80
CA ALA A 42 6.57 12.62 -1.30
C ALA A 42 5.59 12.22 -0.19
N PHE A 43 6.04 12.01 1.06
CA PHE A 43 5.21 11.53 2.16
C PHE A 43 5.60 12.21 3.47
N MET A 44 5.27 13.50 3.59
CA MET A 44 5.75 14.33 4.69
C MET A 44 4.94 14.22 5.97
N ILE A 45 3.68 13.75 5.88
CA ILE A 45 2.74 13.90 6.98
C ILE A 45 2.17 12.56 7.40
N ASP A 46 2.52 12.15 8.61
CA ASP A 46 1.96 10.98 9.26
C ASP A 46 0.55 11.29 9.78
N LYS A 47 -0.42 10.54 9.28
CA LYS A 47 -1.83 10.63 9.68
C LYS A 47 -2.31 9.37 10.39
N GLY A 48 -1.43 8.40 10.60
CA GLY A 48 -1.74 7.18 11.35
C GLY A 48 -1.67 7.33 12.87
N GLY A 49 -1.27 8.50 13.37
CA GLY A 49 -1.09 8.70 14.82
C GLY A 49 -0.02 7.74 15.38
N LYS A 50 -0.30 7.12 16.53
CA LYS A 50 0.64 6.15 17.14
C LYS A 50 0.82 4.88 16.30
N ASP A 51 -0.16 4.55 15.47
CA ASP A 51 -0.23 3.27 14.76
C ASP A 51 0.44 3.31 13.38
N ARG A 52 0.95 4.49 12.96
CA ARG A 52 1.71 4.68 11.70
C ARG A 52 1.08 3.93 10.53
N VAL A 53 -0.17 4.25 10.23
CA VAL A 53 -0.95 3.56 9.18
C VAL A 53 -0.54 4.04 7.78
N TYR A 54 -0.44 5.35 7.59
CA TYR A 54 -0.21 5.95 6.28
C TYR A 54 0.40 7.35 6.36
N ARG A 55 0.96 7.80 5.24
CA ARG A 55 1.43 9.17 5.03
C ARG A 55 0.87 9.74 3.72
N VAL A 56 0.76 11.06 3.68
CA VAL A 56 0.30 11.80 2.48
C VAL A 56 1.35 12.81 2.01
N ALA A 57 1.31 13.14 0.72
CA ALA A 57 2.15 14.18 0.13
C ALA A 57 1.68 15.60 0.44
N SER A 58 0.36 15.81 0.58
CA SER A 58 -0.26 17.13 0.75
C SER A 58 -1.46 17.05 1.70
N LEU A 59 -1.65 18.04 2.58
CA LEU A 59 -2.88 18.14 3.39
C LEU A 59 -4.07 18.69 2.62
N GLU A 60 -3.79 19.55 1.65
CA GLU A 60 -4.82 20.18 0.83
C GLU A 60 -5.46 19.14 -0.10
N HIS A 61 -4.63 18.22 -0.61
CA HIS A 61 -5.05 17.14 -1.49
C HIS A 61 -4.50 15.79 -0.98
N PRO A 62 -5.07 15.26 0.12
CA PRO A 62 -4.52 14.10 0.82
C PRO A 62 -4.54 12.83 -0.01
N GLU A 63 -5.39 12.73 -1.02
CA GLU A 63 -5.51 11.54 -1.86
C GLU A 63 -4.57 11.49 -3.07
N ASN A 64 -3.93 12.61 -3.43
CA ASN A 64 -3.10 12.68 -4.64
C ASN A 64 -1.99 11.62 -4.61
N VAL A 65 -1.34 11.46 -3.46
CA VAL A 65 -0.26 10.50 -3.25
C VAL A 65 -0.31 10.04 -1.79
N VAL A 66 -0.67 8.77 -1.58
CA VAL A 66 -0.81 8.13 -0.26
C VAL A 66 0.13 6.92 -0.17
N GLY A 67 0.96 6.91 0.86
CA GLY A 67 1.87 5.82 1.17
C GLY A 67 1.39 5.10 2.41
N TYR A 68 1.47 3.78 2.42
CA TYR A 68 0.99 2.95 3.51
C TYR A 68 2.11 2.13 4.09
N TYR A 69 2.14 1.98 5.40
CA TYR A 69 3.11 1.09 6.03
C TYR A 69 2.80 -0.36 5.67
N GLU A 70 3.84 -1.12 5.33
CA GLU A 70 3.68 -2.49 4.82
C GLU A 70 2.85 -3.38 5.78
N GLN A 71 3.05 -3.22 7.09
CA GLN A 71 2.31 -3.97 8.10
C GLN A 71 0.79 -3.74 7.98
N TYR A 72 0.35 -2.48 7.83
CA TYR A 72 -1.06 -2.17 7.63
C TYR A 72 -1.60 -2.81 6.34
N VAL A 73 -0.84 -2.71 5.24
CA VAL A 73 -1.26 -3.28 3.95
C VAL A 73 -1.44 -4.79 4.08
N ARG A 74 -0.47 -5.49 4.69
CA ARG A 74 -0.57 -6.94 4.94
C ARG A 74 -1.79 -7.30 5.79
N SER A 75 -2.08 -6.53 6.83
CA SER A 75 -3.28 -6.71 7.65
C SER A 75 -4.57 -6.50 6.85
N ALA A 76 -4.63 -5.50 5.97
CA ALA A 76 -5.79 -5.26 5.12
C ALA A 76 -6.07 -6.42 4.16
N TYR A 77 -5.03 -6.99 3.53
CA TYR A 77 -5.14 -8.22 2.73
C TYR A 77 -5.70 -9.39 3.55
N LEU A 78 -5.12 -9.62 4.73
CA LEU A 78 -5.55 -10.71 5.62
C LEU A 78 -7.02 -10.58 6.04
N ILE A 79 -7.45 -9.39 6.47
CA ILE A 79 -8.83 -9.10 6.89
C ILE A 79 -9.82 -9.32 5.74
N ALA A 80 -9.42 -9.00 4.51
CA ALA A 80 -10.25 -9.22 3.32
C ALA A 80 -10.30 -10.69 2.85
N GLY A 81 -9.57 -11.60 3.52
CA GLY A 81 -9.44 -12.99 3.09
C GLY A 81 -8.62 -13.15 1.81
N LEU A 82 -7.69 -12.23 1.54
CA LEU A 82 -6.81 -12.26 0.39
C LEU A 82 -5.39 -12.61 0.83
N LYS A 83 -4.83 -13.68 0.27
CA LYS A 83 -3.47 -14.13 0.54
C LYS A 83 -2.48 -13.47 -0.40
N ILE A 84 -1.52 -12.72 0.14
CA ILE A 84 -0.40 -12.17 -0.63
C ILE A 84 0.45 -13.33 -1.18
N ILE A 85 0.77 -13.25 -2.47
CA ILE A 85 1.72 -14.13 -3.15
C ILE A 85 3.08 -13.44 -3.16
N GLU A 86 4.03 -14.00 -2.41
CA GLU A 86 5.40 -13.50 -2.32
C GLU A 86 6.23 -13.84 -3.58
N PRO A 87 7.28 -13.06 -3.88
CA PRO A 87 7.69 -11.83 -3.20
C PRO A 87 6.86 -10.62 -3.64
N ILE A 88 6.65 -9.65 -2.73
CA ILE A 88 6.27 -8.28 -3.10
C ILE A 88 7.34 -7.72 -4.03
N ARG A 89 6.91 -7.18 -5.19
CA ARG A 89 7.84 -6.60 -6.16
C ARG A 89 7.99 -5.12 -5.88
N LEU A 90 9.15 -4.72 -5.37
CA LEU A 90 9.41 -3.33 -5.03
C LEU A 90 9.48 -2.44 -6.27
N GLY A 91 8.86 -1.26 -6.17
CA GLY A 91 8.89 -0.22 -7.19
C GLY A 91 10.07 0.74 -7.03
N PHE A 92 10.43 1.42 -8.11
CA PHE A 92 11.59 2.31 -8.10
C PHE A 92 11.39 3.65 -7.37
N TRP A 93 10.18 3.97 -6.93
CA TRP A 93 9.94 5.19 -6.14
C TRP A 93 10.75 5.22 -4.84
N GLY A 94 11.03 4.05 -4.24
CA GLY A 94 11.81 3.93 -3.01
C GLY A 94 13.33 3.85 -3.23
N GLY A 95 13.83 4.22 -4.41
CA GLY A 95 15.26 4.20 -4.75
C GLY A 95 15.84 2.83 -5.10
N THR A 96 15.00 1.78 -5.13
CA THR A 96 15.39 0.41 -5.52
C THR A 96 15.29 0.22 -7.03
N GLN A 97 16.06 -0.71 -7.61
CA GLN A 97 15.77 -1.15 -8.98
C GLN A 97 14.45 -1.93 -9.00
N GLY A 98 13.56 -1.59 -9.94
CA GLY A 98 12.22 -2.20 -10.04
C GLY A 98 11.64 -2.01 -11.44
N ILE A 99 10.63 -2.81 -11.76
CA ILE A 99 9.97 -2.81 -13.08
C ILE A 99 8.79 -1.84 -13.19
N SER A 100 8.43 -1.19 -12.08
CA SER A 100 7.27 -0.32 -11.93
C SER A 100 7.62 0.87 -11.05
N GLY A 101 6.97 2.01 -11.27
CA GLY A 101 7.12 3.18 -10.41
C GLY A 101 6.61 2.93 -9.00
N GLN A 102 5.64 2.03 -8.83
CA GLN A 102 5.05 1.63 -7.55
C GLN A 102 5.36 0.17 -7.24
N ASP A 103 5.30 -0.17 -5.96
CA ASP A 103 5.38 -1.56 -5.52
C ASP A 103 4.18 -2.34 -6.05
N ILE A 104 4.36 -3.60 -6.42
CA ILE A 104 3.31 -4.48 -6.92
C ILE A 104 3.09 -5.61 -5.92
N ILE A 105 1.85 -5.76 -5.48
CA ILE A 105 1.38 -6.91 -4.70
C ILE A 105 0.39 -7.70 -5.55
N VAL A 106 0.65 -9.00 -5.67
CA VAL A 106 -0.31 -9.97 -6.21
C VAL A 106 -0.92 -10.71 -5.03
N ALA A 107 -2.23 -10.86 -5.01
CA ALA A 107 -2.93 -11.63 -3.98
C ALA A 107 -3.97 -12.57 -4.61
N GLU A 108 -4.28 -13.64 -3.89
CA GLU A 108 -5.25 -14.68 -4.26
C GLU A 108 -6.33 -14.80 -3.19
N LYS A 109 -7.57 -15.03 -3.60
CA LYS A 109 -8.69 -15.32 -2.69
C LYS A 109 -8.80 -16.81 -2.40
#